data_AF-A0A8H6HJ83-F1
#
_entry.id   AF-A0A8H6HJ83-F1
#
_cell.length_a   1.000
_cell.length_b   1.000
_cell.length_c   1.000
_cell.angle_alpha   90.00
_cell.angle_beta   90.00
_cell.angle_gamma   90.00
#
_symmetry.space_group_name_H-M   'P 1'
#
loop_
_entity.id
_entity.type
_entity.pdbx_description
1 polymer ?
#
loop_
_entity_poly.entity_id
_entity_poly.type
_entity_poly.pdbx_seq_one_letter_code
_entity_poly.pdbx_strand_id
1 'polypeptide(L)'
;MSYYCPGTQGFRHIECLNLHEENDRVISGRRYIHPLTGRFGERNLRRFMEDNSTNPNIERFLAHLSLKSQKRALATNLNTFPYNSLYGTIESEVFWRVWLDSDSNPQVIHSGNVTQVPGTGRYRLYCDVPSFDKDHFHRYVNDYLKFPEAEELVAFLKRAIATPKAPFAPGLPFFLLVCKNFRCYESAIGKFLDPIQLHSRQRFGWWIEGAPRNEEFEKTIGQTEIHKAMHYHREQMAKAMAIKAVGNMAYGARRAPLAIMRFTEAQTYLEEAKDRYEGGIDKEHKRKFSRLYAIVLSNLSAAYLLPGERRNISLAFGNARKAIFADPSYPKGYLRLARAHQANDDLSNAQRAIAEALRRPDLRNEVGLVETLIDLQTGGKGLPKDYEAFKRMAQNILHDDRESAIRVKDIGGLWRERMNRSS
;
A
#
# COMPACT_ATOMS: atom_id res chain seq x y z
N MET A 1 4.83 -22.30 11.64
CA MET A 1 3.81 -22.37 10.56
C MET A 1 4.41 -21.78 9.31
N SER A 2 4.77 -22.64 8.34
CA SER A 2 5.39 -22.22 7.09
C SER A 2 4.29 -21.94 6.09
N TYR A 3 4.18 -20.69 5.60
CA TYR A 3 3.26 -20.36 4.52
C TYR A 3 3.83 -20.90 3.21
N TYR A 4 3.20 -21.96 2.71
CA TYR A 4 3.42 -22.54 1.39
C TYR A 4 2.66 -21.67 0.38
N CYS A 5 3.34 -21.16 -0.65
CA CYS A 5 2.70 -20.45 -1.75
C CYS A 5 2.39 -21.50 -2.85
N PRO A 6 1.15 -22.01 -2.94
CA PRO A 6 0.77 -23.06 -3.89
C PRO A 6 0.63 -22.41 -5.28
N GLY A 7 1.27 -22.97 -6.30
CA GLY A 7 1.45 -22.34 -7.61
C GLY A 7 2.92 -22.19 -8.04
N THR A 8 3.88 -22.41 -7.14
CA THR A 8 5.32 -22.36 -7.46
C THR A 8 5.93 -23.71 -7.84
N GLN A 9 5.16 -24.78 -8.00
CA GLN A 9 5.72 -26.06 -8.47
C GLN A 9 6.34 -25.96 -9.89
N GLY A 10 5.94 -24.97 -10.69
CA GLY A 10 6.60 -24.63 -11.96
C GLY A 10 8.02 -24.05 -11.82
N PHE A 11 8.43 -23.61 -10.61
CA PHE A 11 9.75 -23.03 -10.37
C PHE A 11 10.77 -24.01 -9.76
N ARG A 12 10.37 -25.25 -9.45
CA ARG A 12 11.36 -26.31 -9.17
C ARG A 12 12.17 -26.71 -10.40
N HIS A 13 11.72 -26.32 -11.60
CA HIS A 13 12.49 -26.32 -12.84
C HIS A 13 12.73 -24.88 -13.33
N ILE A 14 13.44 -24.07 -12.55
CA ILE A 14 14.41 -23.14 -13.16
C ILE A 14 15.71 -23.95 -13.43
N GLU A 15 15.56 -25.10 -14.08
CA GLU A 15 16.64 -25.68 -14.87
C GLU A 15 16.45 -25.11 -16.27
N CYS A 16 17.50 -24.54 -16.85
CA CYS A 16 17.50 -23.69 -18.05
C CYS A 16 17.28 -22.18 -17.82
N LEU A 17 17.99 -21.60 -16.84
CA LEU A 17 18.62 -20.30 -17.09
C LEU A 17 20.10 -20.55 -17.37
N ASN A 18 20.44 -20.92 -18.62
CA ASN A 18 21.76 -20.60 -19.16
C ASN A 18 21.80 -19.08 -19.45
N LEU A 19 21.55 -18.28 -18.42
CA LEU A 19 21.93 -16.89 -18.42
C LEU A 19 23.44 -16.92 -18.16
N HIS A 20 24.24 -16.45 -19.11
CA HIS A 20 25.69 -16.28 -18.95
C HIS A 20 26.04 -15.72 -17.56
N GLU A 21 27.20 -16.11 -17.01
CA GLU A 21 27.76 -15.62 -15.71
C GLU A 21 27.67 -14.09 -15.53
N GLU A 22 27.65 -13.33 -16.62
CA GLU A 22 27.44 -11.87 -16.64
C GLU A 22 26.08 -11.44 -16.07
N ASN A 23 25.00 -12.16 -16.35
CA ASN A 23 23.67 -11.85 -15.82
C ASN A 23 23.52 -12.27 -14.35
N ASP A 24 24.17 -13.35 -13.92
CA ASP A 24 24.24 -13.71 -12.51
C ASP A 24 24.99 -12.64 -11.69
N ARG A 25 26.03 -12.00 -12.25
CA ARG A 25 26.69 -10.83 -11.63
C ARG A 25 25.79 -9.60 -11.55
N VAL A 26 24.94 -9.38 -12.56
CA VAL A 26 24.00 -8.24 -12.62
C VAL A 26 22.81 -8.45 -11.68
N ILE A 27 22.29 -9.68 -11.58
CA ILE A 27 21.19 -10.06 -10.66
C ILE A 27 21.68 -10.16 -9.21
N SER A 28 22.92 -10.63 -8.98
CA SER A 28 23.53 -10.74 -7.64
C SER A 28 24.00 -9.40 -7.05
N GLY A 29 23.92 -8.31 -7.81
CA GLY A 29 24.06 -6.97 -7.25
C GLY A 29 23.10 -6.79 -6.07
N ARG A 30 23.64 -6.50 -4.87
CA ARG A 30 22.90 -6.38 -3.59
C ARG A 30 21.66 -5.46 -3.62
N ARG A 31 21.47 -4.69 -4.70
CA ARG A 31 20.34 -3.78 -4.94
C ARG A 31 18.99 -4.49 -5.08
N TYR A 32 18.96 -5.73 -5.58
CA TYR A 32 17.71 -6.45 -5.86
C TYR A 32 17.52 -7.70 -4.96
N ILE A 33 18.45 -7.96 -4.05
CA ILE A 33 18.31 -9.02 -3.05
C ILE A 33 17.63 -8.41 -1.83
N HIS A 34 16.59 -9.06 -1.31
CA HIS A 34 15.92 -8.58 -0.10
C HIS A 34 16.92 -8.60 1.08
N PRO A 35 17.20 -7.45 1.72
CA PRO A 35 18.38 -7.28 2.58
C PRO A 35 18.33 -8.11 3.87
N LEU A 36 17.15 -8.58 4.28
CA LEU A 36 16.97 -9.39 5.48
C LEU A 36 16.87 -10.89 5.21
N THR A 37 16.47 -11.30 4.00
CA THR A 37 16.21 -12.72 3.69
C THR A 37 17.27 -13.30 2.76
N GLY A 38 18.08 -12.46 2.11
CA GLY A 38 19.03 -12.90 1.08
C GLY A 38 18.36 -13.47 -0.17
N ARG A 39 17.03 -13.39 -0.28
CA ARG A 39 16.27 -13.97 -1.39
C ARG A 39 15.97 -12.93 -2.46
N PHE A 40 16.04 -13.39 -3.71
CA PHE A 40 15.52 -12.67 -4.87
C PHE A 40 14.03 -13.02 -5.01
N GLY A 41 13.18 -12.16 -4.44
CA GLY A 41 11.72 -12.33 -4.52
C GLY A 41 11.16 -11.88 -5.87
N GLU A 42 9.95 -12.31 -6.20
CA GLU A 42 9.32 -12.05 -7.49
C GLU A 42 9.09 -10.55 -7.77
N ARG A 43 8.77 -9.75 -6.73
CA ARG A 43 8.72 -8.28 -6.84
C ARG A 43 10.09 -7.69 -7.19
N ASN A 44 11.18 -8.24 -6.67
CA ASN A 44 12.52 -7.79 -7.00
C ASN A 44 12.90 -8.19 -8.42
N LEU A 45 12.43 -9.35 -8.91
CA LEU A 45 12.55 -9.74 -10.31
C LEU A 45 11.84 -8.73 -11.21
N ARG A 46 10.59 -8.37 -10.92
CA ARG A 46 9.88 -7.36 -11.73
C ARG A 46 10.61 -6.02 -11.75
N ARG A 47 10.96 -5.51 -10.57
CA ARG A 47 11.68 -4.23 -10.46
C ARG A 47 13.01 -4.29 -11.19
N PHE A 48 13.71 -5.42 -11.11
CA PHE A 48 14.91 -5.67 -11.89
C PHE A 48 14.63 -5.62 -13.41
N MET A 49 13.59 -6.28 -13.89
CA MET A 49 13.22 -6.29 -15.31
C MET A 49 12.81 -4.89 -15.80
N GLU A 50 12.14 -4.09 -14.96
CA GLU A 50 11.76 -2.70 -15.24
C GLU A 50 12.99 -1.78 -15.26
N ASP A 51 13.79 -1.81 -14.19
CA ASP A 51 15.00 -0.98 -14.04
C ASP A 51 16.07 -1.30 -15.10
N ASN A 52 16.02 -2.49 -15.68
CA ASN A 52 16.93 -2.94 -16.75
C ASN A 52 16.18 -3.22 -18.07
N SER A 53 15.02 -2.61 -18.29
CA SER A 53 14.21 -2.79 -19.50
C SER A 53 14.92 -2.37 -20.79
N THR A 54 15.95 -1.52 -20.70
CA THR A 54 16.82 -1.12 -21.82
C THR A 54 18.00 -2.06 -22.05
N ASN A 55 18.19 -3.08 -21.21
CA ASN A 55 19.26 -4.07 -21.37
C ASN A 55 18.91 -5.02 -22.52
N PRO A 56 19.73 -5.12 -23.59
CA PRO A 56 19.44 -5.97 -24.75
C PRO A 56 19.25 -7.44 -24.41
N ASN A 57 19.89 -7.95 -23.36
CA ASN A 57 19.72 -9.35 -22.94
C ASN A 57 18.34 -9.60 -22.31
N ILE A 58 17.85 -8.64 -21.52
CA ILE A 58 16.51 -8.71 -20.91
C ILE A 58 15.44 -8.54 -21.98
N GLU A 59 15.64 -7.64 -22.92
CA GLU A 59 14.75 -7.46 -24.07
C GLU A 59 14.67 -8.75 -24.90
N ARG A 60 15.81 -9.37 -25.25
CA ARG A 60 15.83 -10.67 -25.96
C ARG A 60 15.13 -11.77 -25.17
N PHE A 61 15.32 -11.82 -23.86
CA PHE A 61 14.66 -12.80 -22.99
C PHE A 61 13.14 -12.60 -22.98
N LEU A 62 12.66 -11.37 -22.79
CA LEU A 62 11.23 -11.04 -22.83
C LEU A 62 10.62 -11.31 -24.22
N ALA A 63 11.33 -10.98 -25.30
CA ALA A 63 10.93 -11.29 -26.67
C ALA A 63 10.84 -12.80 -26.90
N HIS A 64 11.79 -13.57 -26.37
CA HIS A 64 11.76 -15.04 -26.43
C HIS A 64 10.56 -15.62 -25.68
N LEU A 65 10.28 -15.15 -24.46
CA LEU A 65 9.10 -15.58 -23.69
C LEU A 65 7.80 -15.23 -24.42
N SER A 66 7.69 -14.02 -24.97
CA SER A 66 6.55 -13.56 -25.76
C SER A 66 6.34 -14.44 -27.00
N LEU A 67 7.40 -14.68 -27.78
CA LEU A 67 7.36 -15.51 -28.97
C LEU A 67 6.95 -16.96 -28.64
N LYS A 68 7.47 -17.52 -27.55
CA LYS A 68 7.10 -18.88 -27.09
C LYS A 68 5.62 -18.93 -26.70
N SER A 69 5.12 -17.90 -26.02
CA SER A 69 3.71 -17.77 -25.67
C SER A 69 2.82 -17.65 -26.91
N GLN A 70 3.21 -16.84 -27.90
CA GLN A 70 2.48 -16.69 -29.16
C GLN A 70 2.47 -17.98 -29.98
N LYS A 71 3.61 -18.65 -30.13
CA LYS A 71 3.71 -19.94 -30.82
C LYS A 71 2.81 -20.99 -30.17
N ARG A 72 2.78 -21.07 -28.83
CA ARG A 72 1.86 -21.95 -28.11
C ARG A 72 0.40 -21.58 -28.38
N ALA A 73 0.06 -20.29 -28.34
CA ALA A 73 -1.30 -19.82 -28.62
C ALA A 73 -1.77 -20.17 -30.04
N LEU A 74 -0.90 -20.06 -31.05
CA LEU A 74 -1.21 -20.41 -32.43
C LEU A 74 -1.31 -21.92 -32.67
N ALA A 75 -0.47 -22.71 -32.00
CA ALA A 75 -0.45 -24.16 -32.16
C ALA A 75 -1.62 -24.87 -31.43
N THR A 76 -2.25 -24.20 -30.47
CA THR A 76 -3.28 -24.82 -29.63
C THR A 76 -4.66 -24.59 -30.21
N ASN A 77 -5.31 -25.66 -30.71
CA ASN A 77 -6.71 -25.61 -31.06
C ASN A 77 -7.58 -25.65 -29.79
N LEU A 78 -8.13 -24.50 -29.41
CA LEU A 78 -8.90 -24.32 -28.19
C LEU A 78 -10.19 -25.15 -28.13
N ASN A 79 -10.71 -25.62 -29.27
CA ASN A 79 -11.93 -26.42 -29.32
C ASN A 79 -11.68 -27.91 -29.12
N THR A 80 -10.48 -28.38 -29.45
CA THR A 80 -10.06 -29.78 -29.28
C THR A 80 -9.08 -29.98 -28.13
N PHE A 81 -8.73 -28.92 -27.41
CA PHE A 81 -7.85 -28.99 -26.25
C PHE A 81 -8.44 -29.91 -25.16
N PRO A 82 -7.67 -30.85 -24.59
CA PRO A 82 -8.19 -31.83 -23.63
C PRO A 82 -8.34 -31.21 -22.23
N TYR A 83 -9.36 -30.39 -22.00
CA TYR A 83 -9.59 -29.73 -20.71
C TYR A 83 -9.71 -30.70 -19.53
N ASN A 84 -10.14 -31.93 -19.80
CA ASN A 84 -10.22 -33.00 -18.80
C ASN A 84 -8.85 -33.45 -18.27
N SER A 85 -7.78 -33.33 -19.06
CA SER A 85 -6.43 -33.65 -18.58
C SER A 85 -5.95 -32.67 -17.50
N LEU A 86 -6.63 -31.53 -17.33
CA LEU A 86 -6.28 -30.52 -16.35
C LEU A 86 -6.87 -30.79 -14.96
N TYR A 87 -7.71 -31.82 -14.75
CA TYR A 87 -8.30 -32.08 -13.43
C TYR A 87 -7.25 -32.35 -12.33
N GLY A 88 -6.08 -32.90 -12.71
CA GLY A 88 -4.96 -33.10 -11.80
C GLY A 88 -4.26 -31.80 -11.36
N THR A 89 -4.49 -30.69 -12.07
CA THR A 89 -3.86 -29.38 -11.78
C THR A 89 -4.65 -28.54 -10.77
N ILE A 90 -5.82 -29.00 -10.34
CA ILE A 90 -6.70 -28.25 -9.44
C ILE A 90 -6.13 -28.29 -8.01
N GLU A 91 -5.47 -27.21 -7.61
CA GLU A 91 -4.97 -26.99 -6.25
C GLU A 91 -6.08 -26.39 -5.37
N SER A 92 -6.20 -26.85 -4.12
CA SER A 92 -7.12 -26.28 -3.14
C SER A 92 -6.81 -24.80 -2.91
N GLU A 93 -7.84 -23.99 -2.71
CA GLU A 93 -7.72 -22.55 -2.40
C GLU A 93 -7.14 -21.69 -3.54
N VAL A 94 -6.99 -22.22 -4.76
CA VAL A 94 -6.66 -21.41 -5.94
C VAL A 94 -7.94 -20.84 -6.54
N PHE A 95 -8.09 -19.52 -6.44
CA PHE A 95 -9.22 -18.79 -6.98
C PHE A 95 -8.77 -18.01 -8.21
N TRP A 96 -9.56 -18.00 -9.27
CA TRP A 96 -9.37 -17.09 -10.39
C TRP A 96 -10.55 -16.13 -10.49
N ARG A 97 -10.29 -14.91 -10.97
CA ARG A 97 -11.32 -13.91 -11.21
C ARG A 97 -11.24 -13.38 -12.62
N VAL A 98 -12.35 -13.41 -13.35
CA VAL A 98 -12.49 -12.81 -14.66
C VAL A 98 -13.26 -11.51 -14.52
N TRP A 99 -12.62 -10.39 -14.84
CA TRP A 99 -13.22 -9.07 -14.69
C TRP A 99 -12.84 -8.17 -15.85
N LEU A 100 -13.69 -7.16 -16.06
CA LEU A 100 -13.60 -6.24 -17.17
C LEU A 100 -13.20 -4.86 -16.63
N ASP A 101 -12.12 -4.32 -17.18
CA ASP A 101 -11.75 -2.92 -17.03
C ASP A 101 -12.23 -2.16 -18.26
N SER A 102 -12.83 -1.01 -18.04
CA SER A 102 -13.22 -0.10 -19.10
C SER A 102 -12.68 1.27 -18.79
N ASP A 103 -11.85 1.81 -19.68
CA ASP A 103 -11.28 3.16 -19.57
C ASP A 103 -12.35 4.24 -19.36
N SER A 104 -13.58 3.96 -19.79
CA SER A 104 -14.80 4.68 -19.44
C SER A 104 -15.53 3.98 -18.29
N ASN A 105 -15.57 4.65 -17.13
CA ASN A 105 -16.29 4.25 -15.91
C ASN A 105 -17.63 3.57 -16.26
N PRO A 106 -17.79 2.25 -16.05
CA PRO A 106 -18.95 1.52 -16.55
C PRO A 106 -20.15 1.86 -15.67
N GLN A 107 -20.96 2.83 -16.09
CA GLN A 107 -22.31 2.94 -15.57
C GLN A 107 -23.03 1.62 -15.82
N VAL A 108 -23.60 1.08 -14.74
CA VAL A 108 -24.11 -0.29 -14.66
C VAL A 108 -25.11 -0.54 -15.78
N ILE A 109 -24.77 -1.45 -16.70
CA ILE A 109 -25.64 -1.92 -17.78
C ILE A 109 -26.83 -2.63 -17.13
N HIS A 110 -27.92 -1.91 -16.90
CA HIS A 110 -29.20 -2.50 -16.53
C HIS A 110 -29.94 -2.84 -17.82
N SER A 111 -30.53 -4.04 -17.87
CA SER A 111 -31.59 -4.41 -18.81
C SER A 111 -31.26 -4.41 -20.31
N GLY A 112 -30.27 -5.23 -20.72
CA GLY A 112 -30.26 -5.89 -22.05
C GLY A 112 -30.07 -5.04 -23.30
N ASN A 113 -30.17 -3.71 -23.20
CA ASN A 113 -29.96 -2.78 -24.30
C ASN A 113 -28.69 -1.98 -24.02
N VAL A 114 -27.59 -2.41 -24.63
CA VAL A 114 -26.34 -1.66 -24.65
C VAL A 114 -26.53 -0.46 -25.57
N THR A 115 -27.00 0.66 -25.04
CA THR A 115 -26.87 1.95 -25.74
C THR A 115 -25.39 2.28 -25.81
N GLN A 116 -24.79 2.05 -26.98
CA GLN A 116 -23.42 2.45 -27.28
C GLN A 116 -23.27 3.95 -27.01
N VAL A 117 -22.57 4.30 -25.93
CA VAL A 117 -22.02 5.65 -25.82
C VAL A 117 -20.85 5.71 -26.80
N PRO A 118 -20.83 6.64 -27.78
CA PRO A 118 -19.74 6.76 -28.74
C PRO A 118 -18.53 7.37 -28.03
N GLY A 119 -17.81 6.53 -27.28
CA GLY A 119 -16.49 6.78 -26.76
C GLY A 119 -15.56 5.72 -27.31
N THR A 120 -14.37 6.10 -27.73
CA THR A 120 -13.29 5.24 -28.23
C THR A 120 -12.67 4.33 -27.16
N GLY A 121 -13.44 3.98 -26.12
CA GLY A 121 -12.99 3.23 -24.96
C GLY A 121 -12.63 1.80 -25.33
N ARG A 122 -11.43 1.37 -24.90
CA ARG A 122 -11.03 -0.03 -25.00
C ARG A 122 -11.60 -0.80 -23.80
N TYR A 123 -12.05 -2.01 -24.07
CA TYR A 123 -12.50 -2.96 -23.07
C TYR A 123 -11.38 -3.96 -22.84
N ARG A 124 -10.84 -4.02 -21.62
CA ARG A 124 -9.76 -4.96 -21.29
C ARG A 124 -10.28 -6.03 -20.35
N LEU A 125 -10.24 -7.27 -20.83
CA LEU A 125 -10.67 -8.43 -20.06
C LEU A 125 -9.45 -9.06 -19.39
N TYR A 126 -9.55 -9.28 -18.08
CA TYR A 126 -8.51 -9.87 -17.27
C TYR A 126 -8.98 -11.20 -16.70
N CYS A 127 -8.08 -12.18 -16.63
CA CYS A 127 -8.22 -13.38 -15.81
C CYS A 127 -7.11 -13.34 -14.76
N ASP A 128 -7.46 -13.07 -13.53
CA ASP A 128 -6.51 -12.87 -12.43
C ASP A 128 -6.39 -14.12 -11.59
N VAL A 129 -5.18 -14.39 -11.14
CA VAL A 129 -4.93 -15.22 -9.96
C VAL A 129 -4.67 -14.24 -8.82
N PRO A 130 -5.62 -14.01 -7.88
CA PRO A 130 -5.41 -13.15 -6.75
C PRO A 130 -4.17 -13.63 -5.98
N SER A 131 -3.15 -12.76 -5.95
CA SER A 131 -1.93 -13.01 -5.20
C SER A 131 -1.85 -12.12 -3.96
N PHE A 132 -1.10 -12.59 -2.97
CA PHE A 132 -0.87 -11.89 -1.71
C PHE A 132 -0.01 -10.63 -1.90
N ASP A 133 0.80 -10.58 -2.95
CA ASP A 133 1.54 -9.38 -3.34
C ASP A 133 0.65 -8.47 -4.19
N LYS A 134 0.82 -7.14 -4.10
CA LYS A 134 -0.05 -6.11 -4.73
C LYS A 134 -0.19 -6.21 -6.25
N ASP A 135 0.52 -7.16 -6.83
CA ASP A 135 0.54 -7.44 -8.23
C ASP A 135 -0.57 -8.46 -8.53
N HIS A 136 -1.66 -7.97 -9.11
CA HIS A 136 -2.60 -8.85 -9.78
C HIS A 136 -1.83 -9.57 -10.89
N PHE A 137 -1.66 -10.88 -10.73
CA PHE A 137 -1.07 -11.66 -11.80
C PHE A 137 -2.17 -12.03 -12.76
N HIS A 138 -2.13 -11.36 -13.91
CA HIS A 138 -3.03 -11.66 -14.99
C HIS A 138 -2.57 -12.93 -15.68
N ARG A 139 -3.30 -14.02 -15.43
CA ARG A 139 -3.16 -15.28 -16.13
C ARG A 139 -3.36 -15.10 -17.63
N TYR A 140 -4.30 -14.23 -18.01
CA TYR A 140 -4.53 -13.85 -19.39
C TYR A 140 -5.15 -12.45 -19.46
N VAL A 141 -4.79 -11.69 -20.48
CA VAL A 141 -5.32 -10.34 -20.75
C VAL A 141 -5.64 -10.27 -22.23
N ASN A 142 -6.78 -9.67 -22.57
CA ASN A 142 -7.12 -9.40 -23.96
C ASN A 142 -7.89 -8.08 -24.08
N ASP A 143 -7.57 -7.32 -25.13
CA ASP A 143 -8.17 -6.02 -25.43
C ASP A 143 -9.24 -6.18 -26.51
N TYR A 144 -10.37 -5.52 -26.32
CA TYR A 144 -11.50 -5.49 -27.23
C TYR A 144 -11.88 -4.04 -27.55
N LEU A 145 -12.23 -3.78 -28.81
CA LEU A 145 -12.69 -2.45 -29.25
C LEU A 145 -14.15 -2.18 -28.85
N LYS A 146 -14.91 -3.22 -28.56
CA LYS A 146 -16.30 -3.18 -28.09
C LYS A 146 -16.45 -4.11 -26.90
N PHE A 147 -17.58 -4.02 -26.20
CA PHE A 147 -17.91 -4.98 -25.15
C PHE A 147 -17.89 -6.40 -25.75
N PRO A 148 -17.16 -7.37 -25.15
CA PRO A 148 -16.97 -8.68 -25.76
C PRO A 148 -18.30 -9.43 -25.84
N GLU A 149 -18.50 -10.12 -26.96
CA GLU A 149 -19.65 -11.00 -27.18
C GLU A 149 -19.49 -12.33 -26.41
N ALA A 150 -20.55 -13.13 -26.36
CA ALA A 150 -20.56 -14.40 -25.63
C ALA A 150 -19.47 -15.37 -26.13
N GLU A 151 -19.30 -15.51 -27.45
CA GLU A 151 -18.28 -16.39 -28.05
C GLU A 151 -16.86 -15.88 -27.73
N GLU A 152 -16.66 -14.56 -27.70
CA GLU A 152 -15.38 -13.93 -27.40
C GLU A 152 -14.98 -14.14 -25.94
N LEU A 153 -15.95 -14.05 -25.01
CA LEU A 153 -15.73 -14.35 -23.60
C LEU A 153 -15.40 -15.83 -23.38
N VAL A 154 -16.12 -16.76 -24.04
CA VAL A 154 -15.80 -18.19 -23.96
C VAL A 154 -14.41 -18.48 -24.54
N ALA A 155 -14.06 -17.87 -25.67
CA ALA A 155 -12.71 -17.99 -26.24
C ALA A 155 -11.64 -17.43 -25.29
N PHE A 156 -11.92 -16.33 -24.60
CA PHE A 156 -11.04 -15.77 -23.58
C PHE A 156 -10.81 -16.76 -22.42
N LEU A 157 -11.88 -17.35 -21.88
CA LEU A 157 -11.79 -18.35 -20.80
C LEU A 157 -10.96 -19.57 -21.23
N LYS A 158 -11.21 -20.08 -22.45
CA LYS A 158 -10.43 -21.17 -23.04
C LYS A 158 -8.94 -20.84 -23.12
N ARG A 159 -8.58 -19.64 -23.56
CA ARG A 159 -7.18 -19.19 -23.62
C ARG A 159 -6.57 -19.02 -22.24
N ALA A 160 -7.30 -18.46 -21.28
CA ALA A 160 -6.83 -18.35 -19.91
C ALA A 160 -6.52 -19.73 -19.29
N ILE A 161 -7.31 -20.75 -19.62
CA ILE A 161 -7.10 -22.12 -19.14
C ILE A 161 -5.96 -22.82 -19.89
N ALA A 162 -6.00 -22.84 -21.22
CA ALA A 162 -5.15 -23.67 -22.07
C ALA A 162 -3.82 -23.00 -22.47
N THR A 163 -3.80 -21.68 -22.62
CA THR A 163 -2.65 -20.93 -23.13
C THR A 163 -2.42 -19.65 -22.32
N PRO A 164 -2.23 -19.74 -20.99
CA PRO A 164 -2.02 -18.56 -20.17
C PRO A 164 -0.69 -17.87 -20.48
N LYS A 165 -0.57 -16.60 -20.10
CA LYS A 165 0.67 -15.85 -20.17
C LYS A 165 1.70 -16.47 -19.22
N ALA A 166 2.98 -16.52 -19.64
CA ALA A 166 4.07 -16.89 -18.75
C ALA A 166 4.07 -16.00 -17.48
N PRO A 167 4.36 -16.54 -16.29
CA PRO A 167 4.94 -17.87 -16.02
C PRO A 167 3.91 -19.01 -15.87
N PHE A 168 2.62 -18.75 -16.05
CA PHE A 168 1.59 -19.74 -15.76
C PHE A 168 1.61 -20.94 -16.71
N ALA A 169 1.37 -22.13 -16.15
CA ALA A 169 1.12 -23.35 -16.91
C ALA A 169 -0.39 -23.52 -17.15
N PRO A 170 -0.81 -24.24 -18.22
CA PRO A 170 -2.21 -24.62 -18.41
C PRO A 170 -2.77 -25.35 -17.19
N GLY A 171 -4.01 -25.07 -16.81
CA GLY A 171 -4.59 -25.61 -15.57
C GLY A 171 -6.01 -25.16 -15.31
N LEU A 172 -6.58 -25.57 -14.17
CA LEU A 172 -7.89 -25.16 -13.68
C LEU A 172 -7.77 -24.66 -12.23
N PRO A 173 -8.53 -23.63 -11.82
CA PRO A 173 -8.56 -23.23 -10.43
C PRO A 173 -9.41 -24.21 -9.61
N PHE A 174 -9.36 -24.09 -8.29
CA PHE A 174 -10.42 -24.62 -7.44
C PHE A 174 -11.75 -23.89 -7.73
N PHE A 175 -11.65 -22.59 -7.97
CA PHE A 175 -12.82 -21.76 -8.19
C PHE A 175 -12.58 -20.62 -9.20
N LEU A 176 -13.53 -20.39 -10.11
CA LEU A 176 -13.52 -19.31 -11.09
C LEU A 176 -14.70 -18.36 -10.88
N LEU A 177 -14.42 -17.11 -10.51
CA LEU A 177 -15.42 -16.06 -10.39
C LEU A 177 -15.46 -15.22 -11.67
N VAL A 178 -16.61 -15.08 -12.30
CA VAL A 178 -16.83 -14.23 -13.48
C VAL A 178 -17.60 -12.98 -13.07
N CYS A 179 -17.14 -11.80 -13.50
CA CYS A 179 -17.75 -10.53 -13.13
C CYS A 179 -19.23 -10.44 -13.55
N LYS A 180 -20.03 -9.77 -12.72
CA LYS A 180 -21.48 -9.58 -12.91
C LYS A 180 -21.87 -8.96 -14.25
N ASN A 181 -20.95 -8.21 -14.87
CA ASN A 181 -21.17 -7.59 -16.18
C ASN A 181 -21.43 -8.63 -17.28
N PHE A 182 -21.03 -9.89 -17.07
CA PHE A 182 -21.23 -10.99 -18.03
C PHE A 182 -22.42 -11.88 -17.70
N ARG A 183 -23.34 -11.43 -16.83
CA ARG A 183 -24.53 -12.21 -16.46
C ARG A 183 -25.41 -12.61 -17.64
N CYS A 184 -25.51 -11.74 -18.66
CA CYS A 184 -26.23 -12.06 -19.89
C CYS A 184 -25.63 -13.25 -20.67
N TYR A 185 -24.38 -13.63 -20.40
CA TYR A 185 -23.68 -14.72 -21.07
C TYR A 185 -23.61 -16.01 -20.23
N GLU A 186 -24.31 -16.10 -19.10
CA GLU A 186 -24.28 -17.26 -18.19
C GLU A 186 -24.51 -18.59 -18.91
N SER A 187 -25.51 -18.64 -19.81
CA SER A 187 -25.81 -19.85 -20.59
C SER A 187 -24.66 -20.26 -21.52
N ALA A 188 -24.00 -19.30 -22.17
CA ALA A 188 -22.88 -19.58 -23.08
C ALA A 188 -21.63 -20.04 -22.30
N ILE A 189 -21.36 -19.42 -21.14
CA ILE A 189 -20.28 -19.82 -20.25
C ILE A 189 -20.53 -21.22 -19.70
N GLY A 190 -21.75 -21.50 -19.23
CA GLY A 190 -22.14 -22.80 -18.66
C GLY A 190 -22.03 -23.95 -19.66
N LYS A 191 -22.41 -23.75 -20.93
CA LYS A 191 -22.19 -24.75 -22.00
C LYS A 191 -20.72 -25.21 -22.09
N PHE A 192 -19.77 -24.35 -21.75
CA PHE A 192 -18.35 -24.69 -21.72
C PHE A 192 -17.89 -25.21 -20.35
N LEU A 193 -18.26 -24.56 -19.24
CA LEU A 193 -17.71 -24.84 -17.92
C LEU A 193 -18.46 -25.92 -17.13
N ASP A 194 -19.76 -26.12 -17.35
CA ASP A 194 -20.56 -27.12 -16.61
C ASP A 194 -20.08 -28.54 -16.85
N PRO A 195 -19.73 -28.96 -18.10
CA PRO A 195 -19.11 -30.27 -18.31
C PRO A 195 -17.79 -30.42 -17.54
N ILE A 196 -16.98 -29.37 -17.45
CA ILE A 196 -15.70 -29.40 -16.72
C ILE A 196 -15.97 -29.57 -15.22
N GLN A 197 -16.89 -28.79 -14.65
CA GLN A 197 -17.29 -28.86 -13.25
C GLN A 197 -17.82 -30.25 -12.87
N LEU A 198 -18.73 -30.81 -13.66
CA LEU A 198 -19.33 -32.12 -13.42
C LEU A 198 -18.27 -33.24 -13.37
N HIS A 199 -17.33 -33.26 -14.31
CA HIS A 199 -16.32 -34.32 -14.41
C HIS A 199 -15.15 -34.15 -13.43
N SER A 200 -14.90 -32.93 -12.94
CA SER A 200 -13.85 -32.65 -11.95
C SER A 200 -14.13 -33.21 -10.55
N ARG A 201 -15.25 -33.93 -10.36
CA ARG A 201 -15.75 -34.41 -9.04
C ARG A 201 -15.89 -33.25 -8.04
N GLN A 202 -16.42 -32.12 -8.50
CA GLN A 202 -16.62 -30.91 -7.70
C GLN A 202 -15.34 -30.25 -7.16
N ARG A 203 -14.16 -30.58 -7.72
CA ARG A 203 -12.92 -29.87 -7.38
C ARG A 203 -12.82 -28.51 -8.07
N PHE A 204 -13.46 -28.35 -9.22
CA PHE A 204 -13.59 -27.07 -9.92
C PHE A 204 -15.02 -26.56 -9.80
N GLY A 205 -15.17 -25.31 -9.37
CA GLY A 205 -16.43 -24.56 -9.42
C GLY A 205 -16.28 -23.26 -10.22
N TRP A 206 -17.37 -22.78 -10.81
CA TRP A 206 -17.38 -21.47 -11.48
C TRP A 206 -18.72 -20.78 -11.26
N TRP A 207 -18.72 -19.45 -11.10
CA TRP A 207 -19.96 -18.65 -10.94
C TRP A 207 -19.86 -17.25 -11.52
N ILE A 208 -21.02 -16.59 -11.65
CA ILE A 208 -21.13 -15.15 -11.92
C ILE A 208 -21.39 -14.39 -10.61
N GLU A 209 -20.68 -13.28 -10.42
CA GLU A 209 -20.88 -12.35 -9.29
C GLU A 209 -22.34 -11.87 -9.19
N GLY A 210 -22.90 -11.84 -7.99
CA GLY A 210 -24.25 -11.40 -7.65
C GLY A 210 -25.36 -12.38 -8.03
N ALA A 211 -25.04 -13.62 -8.42
CA ALA A 211 -26.06 -14.64 -8.65
C ALA A 211 -26.66 -15.13 -7.31
N PRO A 212 -28.00 -15.25 -7.16
CA PRO A 212 -28.67 -15.55 -5.89
C PRO A 212 -28.19 -16.84 -5.20
N ARG A 213 -27.72 -17.82 -5.97
CA ARG A 213 -27.20 -19.09 -5.44
C ARG A 213 -25.87 -18.93 -4.69
N ASN A 214 -25.25 -17.75 -4.73
CA ASN A 214 -23.85 -17.56 -4.35
C ASN A 214 -23.62 -16.51 -3.25
N GLU A 215 -24.68 -15.91 -2.68
CA GLU A 215 -24.52 -14.86 -1.66
C GLU A 215 -23.71 -15.32 -0.44
N GLU A 216 -23.86 -16.57 -0.01
CA GLU A 216 -23.14 -17.13 1.14
C GLU A 216 -21.65 -17.31 0.85
N PHE A 217 -21.31 -17.68 -0.37
CA PHE A 217 -19.92 -17.82 -0.78
C PHE A 217 -19.27 -16.48 -1.12
N GLU A 218 -20.00 -15.52 -1.69
CA GLU A 218 -19.50 -14.16 -1.84
C GLU A 218 -19.21 -13.52 -0.50
N LYS A 219 -20.04 -13.78 0.51
CA LYS A 219 -19.73 -13.45 1.91
C LYS A 219 -18.46 -14.15 2.37
N THR A 220 -18.27 -15.43 2.05
CA THR A 220 -17.08 -16.21 2.44
C THR A 220 -15.80 -15.74 1.76
N ILE A 221 -15.81 -15.49 0.44
CA ILE A 221 -14.69 -14.89 -0.29
C ILE A 221 -14.42 -13.48 0.21
N GLY A 222 -15.46 -12.65 0.35
CA GLY A 222 -15.32 -11.29 0.87
C GLY A 222 -14.70 -11.27 2.26
N GLN A 223 -15.14 -12.16 3.15
CA GLN A 223 -14.54 -12.34 4.47
C GLN A 223 -13.10 -12.85 4.37
N THR A 224 -12.79 -13.77 3.46
CA THR A 224 -11.45 -14.30 3.26
C THR A 224 -10.49 -13.22 2.78
N GLU A 225 -10.89 -12.40 1.80
CA GLU A 225 -10.10 -11.28 1.30
C GLU A 225 -9.91 -10.19 2.36
N ILE A 226 -10.94 -9.90 3.17
CA ILE A 226 -10.82 -9.02 4.34
C ILE A 226 -9.82 -9.60 5.35
N HIS A 227 -9.92 -10.88 5.71
CA HIS A 227 -8.98 -11.53 6.64
C HIS A 227 -7.54 -11.50 6.12
N LYS A 228 -7.34 -11.75 4.82
CA LYS A 228 -6.02 -11.67 4.17
C LYS A 228 -5.48 -10.25 4.18
N ALA A 229 -6.29 -9.26 3.81
CA ALA A 229 -5.91 -7.86 3.85
C ALA A 229 -5.54 -7.42 5.28
N MET A 230 -6.30 -7.87 6.29
CA MET A 230 -6.00 -7.63 7.69
C MET A 230 -4.71 -8.32 8.15
N HIS A 231 -4.47 -9.56 7.74
CA HIS A 231 -3.23 -10.28 8.04
C HIS A 231 -2.02 -9.53 7.46
N TYR A 232 -2.07 -9.19 6.17
CA TYR A 232 -1.03 -8.40 5.51
C TYR A 232 -0.81 -7.06 6.21
N HIS A 233 -1.89 -6.34 6.51
CA HIS A 233 -1.82 -5.06 7.23
C HIS A 233 -1.10 -5.20 8.58
N ARG A 234 -1.44 -6.22 9.38
CA ARG A 234 -0.77 -6.52 10.65
C ARG A 234 0.71 -6.85 10.47
N GLU A 235 1.03 -7.65 9.46
CA GLU A 235 2.41 -8.01 9.14
C GLU A 235 3.25 -6.76 8.79
N GLN A 236 2.73 -5.88 7.95
CA GLN A 236 3.42 -4.66 7.56
C GLN A 236 3.58 -3.69 8.73
N MET A 237 2.56 -3.55 9.58
CA MET A 237 2.69 -2.79 10.83
C MET A 237 3.78 -3.37 11.74
N ALA A 238 3.87 -4.70 11.88
CA ALA A 238 4.89 -5.35 12.69
C ALA A 238 6.30 -5.11 12.13
N LYS A 239 6.49 -5.23 10.81
CA LYS A 239 7.75 -4.89 10.13
C LYS A 239 8.13 -3.43 10.36
N ALA A 240 7.20 -2.50 10.18
CA ALA A 240 7.43 -1.08 10.43
C ALA A 240 7.83 -0.81 11.89
N MET A 241 7.22 -1.47 12.87
CA MET A 241 7.60 -1.34 14.29
C MET A 241 9.03 -1.83 14.55
N ALA A 242 9.42 -2.97 13.99
CA ALA A 242 10.77 -3.51 14.14
C ALA A 242 11.83 -2.59 13.51
N ILE A 243 11.60 -2.14 12.28
CA ILE A 243 12.52 -1.22 11.58
C ILE A 243 12.59 0.14 12.29
N LYS A 244 11.46 0.67 12.79
CA LYS A 244 11.45 1.89 13.62
C LYS A 244 12.33 1.73 14.86
N ALA A 245 12.35 0.57 15.51
CA ALA A 245 13.21 0.34 16.67
C ALA A 245 14.71 0.43 16.29
N VAL A 246 15.10 -0.12 15.13
CA VAL A 246 16.46 0.05 14.59
C VAL A 246 16.77 1.52 14.29
N GLY A 247 15.81 2.25 13.70
CA GLY A 247 15.92 3.69 13.47
C GLY A 247 16.12 4.48 14.77
N ASN A 248 15.41 4.12 15.85
CA ASN A 248 15.56 4.74 17.17
C ASN A 248 16.97 4.51 17.76
N MET A 249 17.52 3.30 17.62
CA MET A 249 18.89 3.02 18.07
C MET A 249 19.91 3.86 17.29
N ALA A 250 19.77 3.94 15.96
CA ALA A 250 20.62 4.78 15.13
C ALA A 250 20.50 6.27 15.48
N TYR A 251 19.29 6.76 15.75
CA TYR A 251 19.03 8.13 16.16
C TYR A 251 19.69 8.44 17.52
N GLY A 252 19.56 7.56 18.50
CA GLY A 252 20.20 7.69 19.82
C GLY A 252 21.73 7.72 19.72
N ALA A 253 22.31 6.94 18.81
CA ALA A 253 23.73 6.94 18.50
C ALA A 253 24.18 8.12 17.60
N ARG A 254 23.29 9.09 17.32
CA ARG A 254 23.51 10.25 16.44
C ARG A 254 23.97 9.89 15.02
N ARG A 255 23.62 8.70 14.52
CA ARG A 255 23.92 8.24 13.15
C ARG A 255 22.81 8.68 12.21
N ALA A 256 22.78 9.97 11.87
CA ALA A 256 21.69 10.57 11.10
C ALA A 256 21.37 9.85 9.76
N PRO A 257 22.35 9.50 8.90
CA PRO A 257 22.05 8.82 7.63
C PRO A 257 21.35 7.47 7.85
N LEU A 258 21.82 6.69 8.83
CA LEU A 258 21.24 5.38 9.15
C LEU A 258 19.84 5.52 9.75
N ALA A 259 19.62 6.49 10.65
CA ALA A 259 18.32 6.76 11.25
C ALA A 259 17.28 7.15 10.18
N ILE A 260 17.64 8.08 9.27
CA ILE A 260 16.80 8.50 8.16
C ILE A 260 16.43 7.30 7.29
N MET A 261 17.42 6.53 6.85
CA MET A 261 17.20 5.35 6.01
C MET A 261 16.19 4.37 6.64
N ARG A 262 16.35 4.04 7.93
CA ARG A 262 15.46 3.11 8.63
C ARG A 262 14.07 3.69 8.85
N PHE A 263 13.95 4.96 9.21
CA PHE A 263 12.62 5.56 9.36
C PHE A 263 11.88 5.67 8.01
N THR A 264 12.57 5.95 6.91
CA THR A 264 11.99 5.91 5.56
C THR A 264 11.52 4.50 5.20
N GLU A 265 12.32 3.46 5.49
CA GLU A 265 11.92 2.06 5.28
C GLU A 265 10.67 1.69 6.10
N ALA A 266 10.59 2.11 7.37
CA ALA A 266 9.40 1.94 8.19
C ALA A 266 8.18 2.69 7.64
N GLN A 267 8.38 3.90 7.09
CA GLN A 267 7.31 4.66 6.41
C GLN A 267 6.77 3.89 5.20
N THR A 268 7.65 3.33 4.35
CA THR A 268 7.24 2.55 3.18
C THR A 268 6.35 1.37 3.56
N TYR A 269 6.69 0.61 4.60
CA TYR A 269 5.82 -0.48 5.07
C TYR A 269 4.44 0.00 5.56
N LEU A 270 4.37 1.19 6.17
CA LEU A 270 3.09 1.76 6.61
C LEU A 270 2.26 2.29 5.44
N GLU A 271 2.89 2.90 4.44
CA GLU A 271 2.23 3.26 3.17
C GLU A 271 1.72 1.99 2.48
N GLU A 272 2.49 0.91 2.48
CA GLU A 272 2.02 -0.36 1.93
C GLU A 272 0.82 -0.96 2.66
N ALA A 273 0.80 -0.85 3.99
CA ALA A 273 -0.32 -1.27 4.82
C ALA A 273 -1.57 -0.42 4.59
N LYS A 274 -1.40 0.87 4.21
CA LYS A 274 -2.48 1.81 3.92
C LYS A 274 -3.19 1.49 2.61
N ASP A 275 -2.49 1.09 1.55
CA ASP A 275 -3.17 0.84 0.26
C ASP A 275 -4.14 -0.35 0.30
N ARG A 276 -4.01 -1.24 1.29
CA ARG A 276 -4.88 -2.42 1.49
C ARG A 276 -6.02 -2.17 2.50
N TYR A 277 -6.19 -0.92 2.94
CA TYR A 277 -6.93 -0.52 4.15
C TYR A 277 -8.44 -0.25 3.95
N GLU A 278 -8.93 -0.15 2.71
CA GLU A 278 -10.17 0.58 2.44
C GLU A 278 -11.49 -0.16 2.80
N GLY A 279 -11.46 -1.47 3.10
CA GLY A 279 -12.69 -2.29 3.10
C GLY A 279 -13.32 -2.75 4.41
N GLY A 280 -12.69 -2.66 5.60
CA GLY A 280 -13.30 -3.35 6.76
C GLY A 280 -12.58 -3.30 8.12
N ILE A 281 -11.68 -2.34 8.34
CA ILE A 281 -10.93 -2.26 9.60
C ILE A 281 -11.70 -1.45 10.65
N ASP A 282 -11.79 -1.96 11.87
CA ASP A 282 -12.42 -1.28 13.00
C ASP A 282 -11.73 0.05 13.35
N LYS A 283 -12.46 0.95 14.02
CA LYS A 283 -11.99 2.29 14.39
C LYS A 283 -10.73 2.28 15.26
N GLU A 284 -10.53 1.23 16.07
CA GLU A 284 -9.39 1.13 16.98
C GLU A 284 -8.10 0.82 16.22
N HIS A 285 -8.14 -0.15 15.30
CA HIS A 285 -7.02 -0.47 14.41
C HIS A 285 -6.65 0.73 13.52
N LYS A 286 -7.65 1.44 12.98
CA LYS A 286 -7.42 2.70 12.25
C LYS A 286 -6.63 3.71 13.10
N ARG A 287 -7.03 3.90 14.36
CA ARG A 287 -6.34 4.78 15.31
C ARG A 287 -4.91 4.29 15.61
N LYS A 288 -4.70 2.99 15.82
CA LYS A 288 -3.37 2.39 16.06
C LYS A 288 -2.44 2.61 14.85
N PHE A 289 -2.94 2.41 13.64
CA PHE A 289 -2.21 2.67 12.40
C PHE A 289 -1.80 4.15 12.29
N SER A 290 -2.78 5.06 12.37
CA SER A 290 -2.56 6.51 12.33
C SER A 290 -1.51 6.96 13.36
N ARG A 291 -1.60 6.46 14.59
CA ARG A 291 -0.64 6.75 15.66
C ARG A 291 0.77 6.29 15.31
N LEU A 292 0.93 5.04 14.86
CA LEU A 292 2.23 4.51 14.48
C LEU A 292 2.84 5.29 13.31
N TYR A 293 2.01 5.65 12.32
CA TYR A 293 2.44 6.43 11.17
C TYR A 293 2.92 7.83 11.57
N ALA A 294 2.16 8.52 12.44
CA ALA A 294 2.57 9.79 13.01
C ALA A 294 3.88 9.70 13.82
N ILE A 295 4.08 8.61 14.58
CA ILE A 295 5.34 8.36 15.31
C ILE A 295 6.53 8.26 14.34
N VAL A 296 6.41 7.45 13.30
CA VAL A 296 7.51 7.25 12.32
C VAL A 296 7.83 8.56 11.61
N LEU A 297 6.82 9.31 11.14
CA LEU A 297 7.00 10.61 10.48
C LEU A 297 7.62 11.66 11.41
N SER A 298 7.21 11.70 12.68
CA SER A 298 7.82 12.59 13.69
C SER A 298 9.29 12.23 13.98
N ASN A 299 9.62 10.93 14.04
CA ASN A 299 10.99 10.48 14.21
C ASN A 299 11.86 10.79 12.98
N LEU A 300 11.31 10.63 11.78
CA LEU A 300 11.98 11.00 10.54
C LEU A 300 12.27 12.51 10.48
N SER A 301 11.29 13.34 10.86
CA SER A 301 11.49 14.79 11.02
C SER A 301 12.64 15.11 11.98
N ALA A 302 12.67 14.44 13.14
CA ALA A 302 13.74 14.60 14.12
C ALA A 302 15.12 14.21 13.56
N ALA A 303 15.19 13.11 12.79
CA ALA A 303 16.41 12.60 12.21
C ALA A 303 17.00 13.57 11.17
N TYR A 304 16.14 14.23 10.36
CA TYR A 304 16.56 15.26 9.41
C TYR A 304 17.07 16.56 10.08
N LEU A 305 16.80 16.77 11.37
CA LEU A 305 17.33 17.90 12.13
C LEU A 305 18.66 17.60 12.83
N LEU A 306 19.14 16.35 12.80
CA LEU A 306 20.45 16.02 13.37
C LEU A 306 21.56 16.76 12.60
N PRO A 307 22.62 17.24 13.29
CA PRO A 307 23.79 17.83 12.62
C PRO A 307 24.47 16.84 11.67
N GLY A 308 25.01 17.36 10.57
CA GLY A 308 25.77 16.60 9.57
C GLY A 308 25.27 16.79 8.14
N GLU A 309 25.89 16.09 7.19
CA GLU A 309 25.63 16.24 5.74
C GLU A 309 24.18 15.96 5.32
N ARG A 310 23.45 15.15 6.10
CA ARG A 310 22.06 14.79 5.80
C ARG A 310 21.03 15.70 6.48
N ARG A 311 21.46 16.78 7.15
CA ARG A 311 20.54 17.76 7.74
C ARG A 311 19.71 18.40 6.65
N ASN A 312 18.39 18.32 6.75
CA ASN A 312 17.47 18.91 5.77
C ASN A 312 16.21 19.45 6.46
N ILE A 313 16.19 20.76 6.68
CA ILE A 313 15.12 21.45 7.41
C ILE A 313 13.79 21.36 6.65
N SER A 314 13.81 21.47 5.32
CA SER A 314 12.61 21.37 4.47
C SER A 314 11.92 20.00 4.60
N LEU A 315 12.70 18.91 4.53
CA LEU A 315 12.16 17.56 4.75
C LEU A 315 11.70 17.36 6.20
N ALA A 316 12.37 17.98 7.18
CA ALA A 316 11.91 17.95 8.57
C ALA A 316 10.52 18.60 8.73
N PHE A 317 10.27 19.75 8.07
CA PHE A 317 8.96 20.41 8.04
C PHE A 317 7.88 19.52 7.43
N GLY A 318 8.13 18.99 6.23
CA GLY A 318 7.17 18.16 5.52
C GLY A 318 6.74 16.95 6.34
N ASN A 319 7.71 16.28 6.98
CA ASN A 319 7.44 15.12 7.82
C ASN A 319 6.71 15.46 9.13
N ALA A 320 7.03 16.60 9.77
CA ALA A 320 6.31 17.03 10.98
C ALA A 320 4.83 17.35 10.68
N ARG A 321 4.55 18.04 9.57
CA ARG A 321 3.18 18.31 9.11
C ARG A 321 2.42 17.03 8.77
N LYS A 322 3.05 16.09 8.05
CA LYS A 322 2.47 14.77 7.78
C LYS A 322 2.16 14.00 9.07
N ALA A 323 3.01 14.10 10.09
CA ALA A 323 2.76 13.46 11.38
C ALA A 323 1.51 14.02 12.07
N ILE A 324 1.34 15.35 12.08
CA ILE A 324 0.15 16.01 12.62
C ILE A 324 -1.11 15.61 11.83
N PHE A 325 -1.02 15.56 10.50
CA PHE A 325 -2.13 15.12 9.65
C PHE A 325 -2.52 13.67 9.91
N ALA A 326 -1.55 12.78 10.12
CA ALA A 326 -1.79 11.36 10.38
C ALA A 326 -2.45 11.11 11.75
N ASP A 327 -2.00 11.81 12.80
CA ASP A 327 -2.63 11.81 14.12
C ASP A 327 -2.54 13.22 14.76
N PRO A 328 -3.62 14.01 14.66
CA PRO A 328 -3.67 15.35 15.27
C PRO A 328 -3.57 15.35 16.79
N SER A 329 -3.75 14.20 17.44
CA SER A 329 -3.62 14.02 18.90
C SER A 329 -2.21 13.60 19.30
N TYR A 330 -1.23 13.69 18.40
CA TYR A 330 0.17 13.35 18.67
C TYR A 330 1.02 14.59 18.97
N PRO A 331 1.28 14.91 20.26
CA PRO A 331 1.95 16.16 20.64
C PRO A 331 3.36 16.29 20.07
N LYS A 332 4.08 15.16 19.91
CA LYS A 332 5.42 15.18 19.32
C LYS A 332 5.44 15.65 17.87
N GLY A 333 4.36 15.50 17.10
CA GLY A 333 4.24 16.08 15.75
C GLY A 333 4.44 17.60 15.77
N TYR A 334 3.70 18.28 16.66
CA TYR A 334 3.80 19.72 16.88
C TYR A 334 5.16 20.15 17.43
N LEU A 335 5.72 19.40 18.40
CA LEU A 335 7.07 19.67 18.92
C LEU A 335 8.14 19.61 17.81
N ARG A 336 8.05 18.63 16.89
CA ARG A 336 8.98 18.54 15.77
C ARG A 336 8.78 19.67 14.75
N LEU A 337 7.54 20.08 14.51
CA LEU A 337 7.25 21.22 13.64
C LEU A 337 7.84 22.51 14.21
N ALA A 338 7.67 22.75 15.52
CA ALA A 338 8.26 23.89 16.20
C ALA A 338 9.79 23.88 16.15
N ARG A 339 10.41 22.71 16.38
CA ARG A 339 11.88 22.54 16.29
C ARG A 339 12.40 22.78 14.87
N ALA A 340 11.66 22.38 13.83
CA ALA A 340 12.02 22.69 12.45
C ALA A 340 11.95 24.19 12.17
N HIS A 341 10.94 24.90 12.68
CA HIS A 341 10.85 26.37 12.61
C HIS A 341 12.01 27.06 13.34
N GLN A 342 12.36 26.62 14.55
CA GLN A 342 13.54 27.14 15.26
C GLN A 342 14.82 26.90 14.48
N ALA A 343 14.98 25.73 13.86
CA ALA A 343 16.15 25.42 13.05
C ALA A 343 16.27 26.28 11.78
N ASN A 344 15.19 26.99 11.41
CA ASN A 344 15.08 27.93 10.31
C ASN A 344 15.00 29.39 10.79
N ASP A 345 15.38 29.66 12.05
CA ASP A 345 15.32 30.99 12.69
C ASP A 345 13.92 31.66 12.66
N ASP A 346 12.87 30.86 12.56
CA ASP A 346 11.48 31.31 12.47
C ASP A 346 10.73 31.09 13.80
N LEU A 347 11.08 31.88 14.79
CA LEU A 347 10.54 31.75 16.15
C LEU A 347 9.01 31.96 16.20
N SER A 348 8.48 32.85 15.35
CA SER A 348 7.04 33.17 15.32
C SER A 348 6.20 31.95 14.92
N ASN A 349 6.60 31.23 13.86
CA ASN A 349 5.91 30.00 13.49
C ASN A 349 6.20 28.83 14.44
N ALA A 350 7.37 28.78 15.08
CA ALA A 350 7.64 27.79 16.12
C ALA A 350 6.64 27.89 17.28
N GLN A 351 6.41 29.09 17.80
CA GLN A 351 5.41 29.32 18.83
C GLN A 351 3.99 29.04 18.32
N ARG A 352 3.69 29.40 17.06
CA ARG A 352 2.36 29.17 16.45
C ARG A 352 2.00 27.69 16.38
N ALA A 353 2.96 26.83 16.02
CA ALA A 353 2.75 25.39 15.97
C ALA A 353 2.39 24.79 17.35
N ILE A 354 3.04 25.26 18.43
CA ILE A 354 2.74 24.80 19.79
C ILE A 354 1.39 25.36 20.29
N ALA A 355 1.12 26.64 20.00
CA ALA A 355 -0.14 27.27 20.33
C ALA A 355 -1.34 26.58 19.65
N GLU A 356 -1.19 26.18 18.38
CA GLU A 356 -2.20 25.40 17.66
C GLU A 356 -2.49 24.07 18.36
N ALA A 357 -1.45 23.35 18.80
CA ALA A 357 -1.61 22.12 19.56
C ALA A 357 -2.36 22.34 20.89
N LEU A 358 -1.96 23.35 21.66
CA LEU A 358 -2.54 23.63 22.99
C LEU A 358 -3.99 24.15 22.95
N ARG A 359 -4.47 24.65 21.81
CA ARG A 359 -5.91 24.94 21.64
C ARG A 359 -6.77 23.69 21.54
N ARG A 360 -6.18 22.53 21.24
CA ARG A 360 -6.92 21.28 21.14
C ARG A 360 -7.31 20.76 22.53
N PRO A 361 -8.57 20.38 22.76
CA PRO A 361 -9.03 19.92 24.08
C PRO A 361 -8.24 18.73 24.66
N ASP A 362 -7.77 17.83 23.79
CA ASP A 362 -7.00 16.64 24.16
C ASP A 362 -5.51 16.91 24.44
N LEU A 363 -4.98 18.06 24.01
CA LEU A 363 -3.57 18.43 24.16
C LEU A 363 -3.33 19.67 25.05
N ARG A 364 -4.38 20.40 25.45
CA ARG A 364 -4.27 21.64 26.26
C ARG A 364 -3.51 21.49 27.59
N ASN A 365 -3.39 20.28 28.10
CA ASN A 365 -2.70 19.94 29.35
C ASN A 365 -1.40 19.14 29.13
N GLU A 366 -0.93 19.01 27.89
CA GLU A 366 0.33 18.31 27.61
C GLU A 366 1.54 19.13 28.09
N VAL A 367 2.16 18.68 29.18
CA VAL A 367 3.27 19.37 29.86
C VAL A 367 4.39 19.70 28.88
N GLY A 368 4.76 18.75 28.01
CA GLY A 368 5.85 18.98 27.05
C GLY A 368 5.57 20.12 26.07
N LEU A 369 4.31 20.33 25.67
CA LEU A 369 3.91 21.45 24.82
C LEU A 369 3.91 22.76 25.60
N VAL A 370 3.39 22.77 26.83
CA VAL A 370 3.35 23.96 27.70
C VAL A 370 4.76 24.48 27.99
N GLU A 371 5.67 23.62 28.44
CA GLU A 371 7.05 23.99 28.74
C GLU A 371 7.77 24.48 27.47
N THR A 372 7.54 23.83 26.32
CA THR A 372 8.12 24.28 25.04
C THR A 372 7.61 25.68 24.64
N LEU A 373 6.33 25.99 24.85
CA LEU A 373 5.82 27.33 24.55
C LEU A 373 6.44 28.39 25.45
N ILE A 374 6.56 28.10 26.75
CA ILE A 374 7.22 28.99 27.73
C ILE A 374 8.69 29.21 27.34
N ASP A 375 9.42 28.16 27.01
CA ASP A 375 10.81 28.26 26.55
C ASP A 375 10.91 29.17 25.31
N LEU A 376 10.03 28.98 24.32
CA LEU A 376 10.02 29.80 23.11
C LEU A 376 9.66 31.28 23.37
N GLN A 377 8.80 31.55 24.35
CA GLN A 377 8.39 32.92 24.73
C GLN A 377 9.43 33.66 25.57
N THR A 378 10.26 32.91 26.30
CA THR A 378 11.24 33.46 27.24
C THR A 378 12.68 33.37 26.74
N GLY A 379 12.89 32.85 25.54
CA GLY A 379 14.23 32.59 25.00
C GLY A 379 14.97 31.51 25.79
N GLY A 380 14.26 30.52 26.33
CA GLY A 380 14.80 29.40 27.10
C GLY A 380 15.13 29.72 28.56
N LYS A 381 14.73 30.90 29.06
CA LYS A 381 14.97 31.29 30.46
C LYS A 381 13.95 30.71 31.44
N GLY A 382 12.81 30.23 30.92
CA GLY A 382 11.68 29.80 31.73
C GLY A 382 10.95 30.98 32.37
N LEU A 383 9.96 30.67 33.21
CA LEU A 383 9.19 31.69 33.94
C LEU A 383 10.07 32.39 35.00
N PRO A 384 10.01 33.73 35.12
CA PRO A 384 10.73 34.45 36.17
C PRO A 384 10.29 34.01 37.56
N LYS A 385 11.25 33.91 38.49
CA LYS A 385 10.96 33.63 39.91
C LYS A 385 10.50 34.88 40.67
N ASP A 386 10.96 36.06 40.24
CA ASP A 386 10.54 37.35 40.78
C ASP A 386 9.14 37.69 40.28
N TYR A 387 8.25 38.06 41.21
CA TYR A 387 6.84 38.32 40.93
C TYR A 387 6.66 39.49 39.95
N GLU A 388 7.42 40.58 40.13
CA GLU A 388 7.31 41.77 39.28
C GLU A 388 7.85 41.49 37.87
N ALA A 389 8.95 40.76 37.75
CA ALA A 389 9.48 40.30 36.47
C ALA A 389 8.49 39.36 35.75
N PHE A 390 7.85 38.44 36.49
CA PHE A 390 6.81 37.57 35.93
C PHE A 390 5.61 38.39 35.44
N LYS A 391 5.09 39.32 36.26
CA LYS A 391 3.93 40.14 35.93
C LYS A 391 4.18 40.99 34.67
N ARG A 392 5.36 41.61 34.55
CA ARG A 392 5.75 42.35 33.33
C ARG A 392 5.83 41.43 32.11
N MET A 393 6.41 40.25 32.25
CA MET A 393 6.48 39.28 31.14
C MET A 393 5.07 38.83 30.71
N ALA A 394 4.22 38.45 31.66
CA ALA A 394 2.86 37.99 31.40
C ALA A 394 2.03 39.10 30.74
N GLN A 395 2.12 40.34 31.25
CA GLN A 395 1.48 41.51 30.64
C GLN A 395 1.94 41.71 29.20
N ASN A 396 3.26 41.63 28.94
CA ASN A 396 3.78 41.77 27.60
C ASN A 396 3.26 40.67 26.65
N ILE A 397 3.25 39.41 27.06
CA ILE A 397 2.77 38.29 26.22
C ILE A 397 1.27 38.35 25.98
N LEU A 398 0.48 38.73 26.99
CA LEU A 398 -0.98 38.68 26.95
C LEU A 398 -1.62 39.94 26.35
N HIS A 399 -0.93 41.08 26.40
CA HIS A 399 -1.51 42.38 26.08
C HIS A 399 -0.61 43.26 25.20
N ASP A 400 0.64 43.48 25.59
CA ASP A 400 1.45 44.53 24.96
C ASP A 400 2.03 44.10 23.59
N ASP A 401 2.51 42.86 23.46
CA ASP A 401 2.90 42.26 22.19
C ASP A 401 1.68 41.67 21.50
N ARG A 402 1.12 42.44 20.55
CA ARG A 402 -0.07 42.07 19.77
C ARG A 402 0.08 40.71 19.07
N GLU A 403 1.25 40.38 18.52
CA GLU A 403 1.43 39.11 17.84
C GLU A 403 1.37 37.94 18.82
N SER A 404 2.06 38.08 19.95
CA SER A 404 2.03 37.07 21.03
C SER A 404 0.63 36.92 21.63
N ALA A 405 -0.07 38.02 21.89
CA ALA A 405 -1.43 38.03 22.43
C ALA A 405 -2.40 37.28 21.50
N ILE A 406 -2.36 37.55 20.19
CA ILE A 406 -3.15 36.82 19.18
C ILE A 406 -2.76 35.33 19.17
N ARG A 407 -1.46 35.03 19.22
CA ARG A 407 -0.95 33.66 19.15
C ARG A 407 -1.40 32.82 20.34
N VAL A 408 -1.51 33.39 21.54
CA VAL A 408 -1.95 32.67 22.74
C VAL A 408 -3.43 32.81 23.04
N LYS A 409 -4.15 33.60 22.22
CA LYS A 409 -5.60 33.71 22.31
C LYS A 409 -6.25 32.32 22.27
N ASP A 410 -7.17 32.10 23.19
CA ASP A 410 -7.97 30.88 23.36
C ASP A 410 -7.17 29.63 23.79
N ILE A 411 -5.91 29.79 24.20
CA ILE A 411 -5.20 28.71 24.90
C ILE A 411 -5.70 28.62 26.34
N GLY A 412 -6.34 27.49 26.68
CA GLY A 412 -6.78 27.17 28.03
C GLY A 412 -5.83 26.23 28.77
N GLY A 413 -6.35 25.49 29.74
CA GLY A 413 -5.66 24.40 30.42
C GLY A 413 -4.41 24.82 31.19
N LEU A 414 -3.44 23.91 31.28
CA LEU A 414 -2.24 24.06 32.09
C LEU A 414 -1.42 25.30 31.74
N TRP A 415 -1.34 25.69 30.46
CA TRP A 415 -0.62 26.92 30.08
C TRP A 415 -1.29 28.16 30.70
N ARG A 416 -2.62 28.26 30.61
CA ARG A 416 -3.36 29.39 31.19
C ARG A 416 -3.23 29.44 32.72
N GLU A 417 -3.27 28.29 33.38
CA GLU A 417 -3.02 28.19 34.82
C GLU A 417 -1.62 28.72 35.19
N ARG A 418 -0.59 28.38 34.42
CA ARG A 418 0.78 28.87 34.65
C ARG A 418 0.87 30.40 34.50
N MET A 419 0.18 30.98 33.52
CA MET A 419 0.17 32.43 33.31
C MET A 419 -0.65 33.18 34.37
N ASN A 420 -1.61 32.50 35.02
CA ASN A 420 -2.49 33.10 36.04
C ASN A 420 -2.02 32.87 37.48
N ARG A 421 -1.04 32.00 37.75
CA ARG A 421 -0.56 31.66 39.12
C ARG A 421 0.06 32.82 39.92
N SER A 422 0.01 34.03 39.38
CA SER A 422 0.53 35.26 40.01
C SER A 422 -0.55 36.34 40.11
N SER A 423 -1.83 35.97 40.04
CA SER A 423 -2.94 36.85 40.43
C SER A 423 -3.39 36.58 41.86
#